data_AF-A0A2G9EH95-F1
#
_entry.id   AF-A0A2G9EH95-F1
#
_cell.length_a   1.000
_cell.length_b   1.000
_cell.length_c   1.000
_cell.angle_alpha   90.00
_cell.angle_beta   90.00
_cell.angle_gamma   90.00
#
_symmetry.space_group_name_H-M   'P 1'
#
loop_
_entity.id
_entity.type
_entity.pdbx_description
1 polymer ?
#
loop_
_entity_poly.entity_id
_entity_poly.type
_entity_poly.pdbx_seq_one_letter_code
_entity_poly.pdbx_strand_id
1 'polypeptide(L)'
;MSTYSKDEIIKKLEVAESEMWKFYSQDFVNYRGKTSDKERDYYTEIIAKWLLDNIELFNDIKMISRESSYKVDSHDGKIKNEKSEREEEIIAMKLFDFSQNQGKVFDIIGKIIDYQTPLKNVRADKAGKIDLLAYNEEEKTLRILELKKPDSEETMLRCVLEAYTYLKVVDKDKLLKDFGLPKNTKIKACPFVFYSGEQHQEMKEIKDSRKNLGELIEKLGIEVIYLEEKDEEYSVVI
;
A
#
# COMPACT_ATOMS: atom_id res chain seq x y z
N MET A 1 21.07 -11.27 11.68
CA MET A 1 19.92 -10.77 12.45
C MET A 1 19.61 -11.77 13.56
N SER A 2 19.23 -11.30 14.74
CA SER A 2 18.68 -12.16 15.78
C SER A 2 17.34 -12.71 15.30
N THR A 3 17.15 -14.02 15.35
CA THR A 3 15.87 -14.68 15.07
C THR A 3 14.97 -14.60 16.29
N TYR A 4 13.77 -14.06 16.15
CA TYR A 4 12.79 -13.93 17.23
C TYR A 4 11.88 -15.15 17.30
N SER A 5 11.46 -15.50 18.50
CA SER A 5 10.41 -16.48 18.76
C SER A 5 9.03 -15.87 18.53
N LYS A 6 8.02 -16.73 18.38
CA LYS A 6 6.61 -16.33 18.30
C LYS A 6 6.18 -15.47 19.48
N ASP A 7 6.54 -15.87 20.71
CA ASP A 7 6.16 -15.12 21.92
C ASP A 7 6.77 -13.71 21.96
N GLU A 8 7.99 -13.55 21.44
CA GLU A 8 8.61 -12.22 21.32
C GLU A 8 7.89 -11.34 20.30
N ILE A 9 7.38 -11.92 19.20
CA ILE A 9 6.56 -11.21 18.21
C ILE A 9 5.22 -10.81 18.81
N ILE A 10 4.54 -11.71 19.53
CA ILE A 10 3.27 -11.37 20.22
C ILE A 10 3.45 -10.21 21.19
N LYS A 11 4.51 -10.21 22.01
CA LYS A 11 4.79 -9.08 22.92
C LYS A 11 5.02 -7.77 22.19
N LYS A 12 5.64 -7.80 21.00
CA LYS A 12 5.80 -6.59 20.17
C LYS A 12 4.46 -6.09 19.62
N LEU A 13 3.56 -7.01 19.27
CA LEU A 13 2.20 -6.70 18.81
C LEU A 13 1.39 -6.00 19.92
N GLU A 14 1.37 -6.58 21.11
CA GLU A 14 0.65 -6.03 22.29
C GLU A 14 1.15 -4.62 22.67
N VAL A 15 2.43 -4.31 22.44
CA VAL A 15 2.95 -2.95 22.66
C VAL A 15 2.50 -1.99 21.55
N ALA A 16 2.50 -2.45 20.29
CA ALA A 16 2.21 -1.64 19.12
C ALA A 16 0.71 -1.40 18.87
N GLU A 17 -0.18 -2.23 19.44
CA GLU A 17 -1.61 -2.21 19.18
C GLU A 17 -2.29 -0.87 19.51
N SER A 18 -1.72 -0.12 20.46
CA SER A 18 -2.24 1.20 20.87
C SER A 18 -2.03 2.30 19.81
N GLU A 19 -1.17 2.09 18.81
CA GLU A 19 -0.83 3.08 17.78
C GLU A 19 -1.00 2.53 16.36
N MET A 20 -2.19 1.98 16.07
CA MET A 20 -2.51 1.36 14.78
C MET A 20 -2.23 2.24 13.55
N TRP A 21 -2.32 3.56 13.68
CA TRP A 21 -2.04 4.51 12.59
C TRP A 21 -0.59 4.48 12.07
N LYS A 22 0.36 3.92 12.84
CA LYS A 22 1.76 3.68 12.44
C LYS A 22 2.20 2.22 12.62
N PHE A 23 1.25 1.31 12.76
CA PHE A 23 1.56 -0.09 13.01
C PHE A 23 2.34 -0.70 11.83
N TYR A 24 1.96 -0.37 10.60
CA TYR A 24 2.66 -0.83 9.39
C TYR A 24 4.14 -0.43 9.35
N SER A 25 4.53 0.63 10.06
CA SER A 25 5.90 1.15 10.08
C SER A 25 6.77 0.54 11.18
N GLN A 26 6.25 -0.42 11.96
CA GLN A 26 7.04 -1.10 12.99
C GLN A 26 8.00 -2.10 12.32
N ASP A 27 9.27 -2.08 12.72
CA ASP A 27 10.32 -2.92 12.11
C ASP A 27 9.93 -4.42 12.04
N PHE A 28 9.25 -4.93 13.07
CA PHE A 28 8.87 -6.34 13.15
C PHE A 28 7.80 -6.74 12.14
N VAL A 29 7.02 -5.80 11.62
CA VAL A 29 6.07 -6.04 10.53
C VAL A 29 6.81 -6.35 9.22
N ASN A 30 8.05 -5.87 9.10
CA ASN A 30 8.91 -6.12 7.96
C ASN A 30 9.89 -7.29 8.15
N TYR A 31 9.78 -8.06 9.23
CA TYR A 31 10.65 -9.22 9.42
C TYR A 31 10.35 -10.30 8.39
N ARG A 32 11.41 -10.75 7.72
CA ARG A 32 11.36 -11.79 6.70
C ARG A 32 11.72 -13.16 7.28
N GLY A 33 11.24 -14.21 6.62
CA GLY A 33 11.54 -15.58 7.02
C GLY A 33 10.75 -16.03 8.24
N LYS A 34 11.37 -16.90 9.04
CA LYS A 34 10.70 -17.72 10.05
C LYS A 34 11.23 -17.46 11.45
N THR A 35 10.41 -17.73 12.46
CA THR A 35 10.79 -17.61 13.87
C THR A 35 11.90 -18.60 14.26
N SER A 36 12.50 -18.38 15.43
CA SER A 36 13.49 -19.27 16.03
C SER A 36 12.89 -20.55 16.63
N ASP A 37 11.56 -20.62 16.75
CA ASP A 37 10.85 -21.77 17.30
C ASP A 37 11.07 -23.04 16.46
N LYS A 38 10.71 -24.20 17.02
CA LYS A 38 10.90 -25.49 16.35
C LYS A 38 10.02 -25.63 15.10
N GLU A 39 8.81 -25.07 15.17
CA GLU A 39 7.78 -25.07 14.13
C GLU A 39 8.20 -24.19 12.94
N ARG A 40 9.03 -23.16 13.17
CA ARG A 40 9.56 -22.25 12.15
C ARG A 40 8.42 -21.61 11.34
N ASP A 41 7.45 -21.00 12.03
CA ASP A 41 6.37 -20.23 11.43
C ASP A 41 6.90 -18.94 10.80
N TYR A 42 6.30 -18.48 9.69
CA TYR A 42 6.65 -17.19 9.12
C TYR A 42 6.22 -16.05 10.05
N TYR A 43 7.06 -15.02 10.19
CA TYR A 43 6.69 -13.83 10.97
C TYR A 43 5.40 -13.19 10.47
N THR A 44 5.27 -13.09 9.14
CA THR A 44 4.08 -12.53 8.47
C THR A 44 2.81 -13.31 8.83
N GLU A 45 2.88 -14.63 8.98
CA GLU A 45 1.74 -15.46 9.35
C GLU A 45 1.32 -15.29 10.80
N ILE A 46 2.29 -15.19 11.71
CA ILE A 46 2.01 -14.93 13.14
C ILE A 46 1.30 -13.59 13.29
N ILE A 47 1.83 -12.56 12.63
CA ILE A 47 1.27 -11.21 12.71
C ILE A 47 -0.10 -11.16 12.03
N ALA A 48 -0.26 -11.76 10.85
CA ALA A 48 -1.53 -11.78 10.15
C ALA A 48 -2.61 -12.51 10.96
N LYS A 49 -2.28 -13.65 11.57
CA LYS A 49 -3.21 -14.38 12.44
C LYS A 49 -3.65 -13.54 13.64
N TRP A 50 -2.71 -12.88 14.30
CA TRP A 50 -3.01 -12.04 15.45
C TRP A 50 -3.90 -10.83 15.05
N LEU A 51 -3.63 -10.21 13.90
CA LEU A 51 -4.45 -9.11 13.38
C LEU A 51 -5.86 -9.57 12.97
N LEU A 52 -6.01 -10.79 12.45
CA LEU A 52 -7.33 -11.37 12.17
C LEU A 52 -8.16 -11.53 13.45
N ASP A 53 -7.54 -11.95 14.54
CA ASP A 53 -8.19 -12.10 15.84
C ASP A 53 -8.51 -10.74 16.51
N ASN A 54 -7.80 -9.68 16.10
CA ASN A 54 -7.92 -8.32 16.64
C ASN A 54 -8.30 -7.28 15.57
N ILE A 55 -9.11 -7.69 14.59
CA ILE A 55 -9.40 -6.88 13.39
C ILE A 55 -10.04 -5.51 13.71
N GLU A 56 -10.75 -5.41 14.83
CA GLU A 56 -11.41 -4.18 15.27
C GLU A 56 -10.43 -3.06 15.64
N LEU A 57 -9.16 -3.39 15.94
CA LEU A 57 -8.11 -2.40 16.22
C LEU A 57 -7.92 -1.39 15.08
N PHE A 58 -8.18 -1.80 13.83
CA PHE A 58 -8.11 -0.89 12.70
C PHE A 58 -9.15 0.25 12.77
N ASN A 59 -10.20 0.14 13.59
CA ASN A 59 -11.17 1.22 13.81
C ASN A 59 -10.61 2.36 14.67
N ASP A 60 -9.46 2.15 15.33
CA ASP A 60 -8.78 3.19 16.08
C ASP A 60 -8.01 4.16 15.19
N ILE A 61 -7.73 3.77 13.94
CA ILE A 61 -7.12 4.67 12.94
C ILE A 61 -8.12 5.79 12.62
N LYS A 62 -7.73 7.03 12.97
CA LYS A 62 -8.58 8.20 12.78
C LYS A 62 -8.38 8.78 11.38
N MET A 63 -9.50 9.12 10.76
CA MET A 63 -9.55 9.86 9.52
C MET A 63 -8.99 11.28 9.72
N ILE A 64 -8.26 11.78 8.73
CA ILE A 64 -7.76 13.15 8.66
C ILE A 64 -8.40 13.81 7.44
N SER A 65 -9.30 14.76 7.69
CA SER A 65 -9.82 15.64 6.64
C SER A 65 -8.90 16.82 6.44
N ARG A 66 -8.45 17.02 5.21
CA ARG A 66 -7.68 18.21 4.81
C ARG A 66 -8.60 19.42 4.63
N GLU A 67 -8.12 20.62 4.93
CA GLU A 67 -8.76 21.86 4.49
C GLU A 67 -8.36 22.17 3.05
N SER A 68 -7.08 22.00 2.72
CA SER A 68 -6.56 22.10 1.36
C SER A 68 -7.02 20.96 0.48
N SER A 69 -6.96 21.14 -0.84
CA SER A 69 -7.20 20.07 -1.82
C SER A 69 -6.25 18.88 -1.58
N TYR A 70 -6.74 17.66 -1.81
CA TYR A 70 -5.90 16.47 -2.00
C TYR A 70 -5.13 16.55 -3.32
N LYS A 71 -5.80 16.98 -4.41
CA LYS A 71 -5.17 17.19 -5.70
C LYS A 71 -4.16 18.33 -5.62
N VAL A 72 -2.93 18.09 -6.07
CA VAL A 72 -1.82 19.04 -6.03
C VAL A 72 -1.48 19.54 -7.44
N ASP A 73 -1.62 20.83 -7.69
CA ASP A 73 -1.44 21.43 -9.02
C ASP A 73 -0.01 21.32 -9.58
N SER A 74 0.99 21.14 -8.71
CA SER A 74 2.39 21.00 -9.13
C SER A 74 2.76 19.59 -9.60
N HIS A 75 1.84 18.63 -9.56
CA HIS A 75 2.07 17.28 -10.03
C HIS A 75 1.92 17.23 -11.56
N ASP A 76 3.03 17.48 -12.27
CA ASP A 76 3.09 17.55 -13.73
C ASP A 76 3.82 16.36 -14.38
N GLY A 77 4.28 15.39 -13.58
CA GLY A 77 5.01 14.21 -14.04
C GLY A 77 6.47 14.46 -14.41
N LYS A 78 6.97 15.70 -14.34
CA LYS A 78 8.34 16.02 -14.80
C LYS A 78 9.38 15.67 -13.75
N ILE A 79 10.26 14.74 -14.09
CA ILE A 79 11.41 14.37 -13.26
C ILE A 79 12.46 15.48 -13.34
N LYS A 80 12.65 16.22 -12.23
CA LYS A 80 13.63 17.31 -12.16
C LYS A 80 15.05 16.82 -11.86
N ASN A 81 15.20 15.63 -11.29
CA ASN A 81 16.47 15.02 -10.97
C ASN A 81 16.41 13.50 -11.12
N GLU A 82 16.81 13.00 -12.28
CA GLU A 82 16.85 11.56 -12.59
C GLU A 82 17.89 10.79 -11.76
N LYS A 83 18.86 11.49 -11.14
CA LYS A 83 19.87 10.87 -10.26
C LYS A 83 19.42 10.75 -8.81
N SER A 84 18.14 10.99 -8.52
CA SER A 84 17.62 10.83 -7.16
C SER A 84 17.60 9.36 -6.76
N GLU A 85 18.02 9.06 -5.53
CA GLU A 85 17.93 7.71 -4.94
C GLU A 85 16.48 7.33 -4.57
N ARG A 86 15.50 8.22 -4.81
CA ARG A 86 14.07 7.98 -4.54
C ARG A 86 13.40 7.25 -5.70
N GLU A 87 13.84 6.02 -5.92
CA GLU A 87 13.42 5.19 -7.05
C GLU A 87 11.88 5.03 -7.16
N GLU A 88 11.18 4.78 -6.04
CA GLU A 88 9.71 4.65 -6.02
C GLU A 88 9.02 5.96 -6.45
N GLU A 89 9.51 7.11 -5.99
CA GLU A 89 8.99 8.43 -6.38
C GLU A 89 9.21 8.67 -7.89
N ILE A 90 10.37 8.28 -8.42
CA ILE A 90 10.66 8.36 -9.86
C ILE A 90 9.71 7.47 -10.66
N ILE A 91 9.49 6.21 -10.24
CA ILE A 91 8.57 5.28 -10.93
C ILE A 91 7.14 5.82 -10.90
N ALA A 92 6.67 6.35 -9.76
CA ALA A 92 5.35 6.96 -9.66
C ALA A 92 5.18 8.13 -10.63
N MET A 93 6.21 9.00 -10.75
CA MET A 93 6.20 10.11 -11.70
C MET A 93 6.19 9.64 -13.17
N LYS A 94 6.98 8.60 -13.51
CA LYS A 94 6.96 8.00 -14.86
C LYS A 94 5.59 7.43 -15.21
N LEU A 95 4.99 6.68 -14.29
CA LEU A 95 3.66 6.10 -14.47
C LEU A 95 2.57 7.17 -14.65
N PHE A 96 2.64 8.24 -13.85
CA PHE A 96 1.77 9.40 -14.02
C PHE A 96 1.96 10.05 -15.39
N ASP A 97 3.21 10.29 -15.83
CA ASP A 97 3.51 10.88 -17.14
C ASP A 97 2.97 10.01 -18.30
N PHE A 98 3.22 8.70 -18.26
CA PHE A 98 2.65 7.75 -19.22
C PHE A 98 1.12 7.87 -19.28
N SER A 99 0.45 7.98 -18.12
CA SER A 99 -1.01 7.99 -18.09
C SER A 99 -1.64 9.33 -18.48
N GLN A 100 -1.18 10.42 -17.88
CA GLN A 100 -1.77 11.75 -18.04
C GLN A 100 -1.26 12.46 -19.29
N ASN A 101 0.05 12.45 -19.51
CA ASN A 101 0.68 13.25 -20.57
C ASN A 101 0.75 12.47 -21.89
N GLN A 102 1.01 11.16 -21.83
CA GLN A 102 1.08 10.31 -23.03
C GLN A 102 -0.24 9.59 -23.34
N GLY A 103 -1.23 9.68 -22.44
CA GLY A 103 -2.59 9.20 -22.66
C GLY A 103 -2.81 7.71 -22.39
N LYS A 104 -1.85 7.00 -21.78
CA LYS A 104 -1.98 5.58 -21.42
C LYS A 104 -3.13 5.38 -20.42
N VAL A 105 -3.99 4.42 -20.72
CA VAL A 105 -5.00 3.90 -19.80
C VAL A 105 -4.59 2.47 -19.49
N PHE A 106 -4.37 2.15 -18.22
CA PHE A 106 -4.04 0.78 -17.82
C PHE A 106 -5.34 -0.02 -17.66
N ASP A 107 -5.39 -1.22 -18.22
CA ASP A 107 -6.61 -2.02 -18.29
C ASP A 107 -7.30 -2.23 -16.93
N ILE A 108 -6.51 -2.53 -15.88
CA ILE A 108 -7.03 -2.81 -14.53
C ILE A 108 -7.27 -1.51 -13.76
N ILE A 109 -6.25 -0.67 -13.63
CA ILE A 109 -6.28 0.47 -12.70
C ILE A 109 -6.85 1.75 -13.32
N GLY A 110 -7.00 1.81 -14.64
CA GLY A 110 -7.48 2.98 -15.37
C GLY A 110 -6.40 4.05 -15.53
N LYS A 111 -6.79 5.32 -15.36
CA LYS A 111 -5.85 6.46 -15.44
C LYS A 111 -5.26 6.78 -14.08
N ILE A 112 -3.95 7.00 -14.03
CA ILE A 112 -3.28 7.55 -12.85
C ILE A 112 -3.60 9.04 -12.78
N ILE A 113 -4.26 9.50 -11.73
CA ILE A 113 -4.79 10.87 -11.61
C ILE A 113 -3.98 11.74 -10.65
N ASP A 114 -3.14 11.13 -9.82
CA ASP A 114 -2.23 11.84 -8.91
C ASP A 114 -1.11 10.91 -8.43
N TYR A 115 -0.04 11.49 -7.91
CA TYR A 115 1.03 10.78 -7.20
C TYR A 115 1.42 11.55 -5.95
N GLN A 116 1.99 10.90 -4.94
CA GLN A 116 2.42 11.55 -3.69
C GLN A 116 1.32 12.42 -3.04
N THR A 117 0.06 11.98 -3.13
CA THR A 117 -1.12 12.70 -2.63
C THR A 117 -1.04 12.84 -1.11
N PRO A 118 -1.02 14.07 -0.56
CA PRO A 118 -0.80 14.28 0.86
C PRO A 118 -2.02 13.90 1.70
N LEU A 119 -1.81 13.18 2.81
CA LEU A 119 -2.87 12.84 3.75
C LEU A 119 -3.00 13.82 4.93
N LYS A 120 -1.89 14.42 5.34
CA LYS A 120 -1.84 15.37 6.47
C LYS A 120 -2.68 16.62 6.19
N ASN A 121 -3.45 17.13 7.15
CA ASN A 121 -4.02 18.48 7.08
C ASN A 121 -2.98 19.54 7.48
N VAL A 122 -2.27 19.29 8.59
CA VAL A 122 -1.23 20.17 9.13
C VAL A 122 0.09 19.43 9.33
N ARG A 123 1.20 20.16 9.50
CA ARG A 123 2.53 19.56 9.68
C ARG A 123 2.61 18.61 10.88
N ALA A 124 1.85 18.89 11.95
CA ALA A 124 1.83 18.10 13.17
C ALA A 124 1.21 16.71 12.97
N ASP A 125 0.34 16.55 11.96
CA ASP A 125 -0.32 15.28 11.66
C ASP A 125 0.69 14.19 11.34
N LYS A 126 0.32 12.98 11.73
CA LYS A 126 1.14 11.78 11.58
C LYS A 126 0.49 10.87 10.54
N ALA A 127 0.70 11.21 9.28
CA ALA A 127 0.27 10.41 8.13
C ALA A 127 1.30 10.50 7.01
N GLY A 128 1.34 9.48 6.15
CA GLY A 128 2.18 9.47 4.96
C GLY A 128 1.60 10.29 3.81
N LYS A 129 1.98 9.89 2.60
CA LYS A 129 1.38 10.32 1.34
C LYS A 129 1.00 9.05 0.59
N ILE A 130 -0.10 9.10 -0.15
CA ILE A 130 -0.45 8.02 -1.08
C ILE A 130 0.50 8.10 -2.26
N ASP A 131 1.17 7.01 -2.62
CA ASP A 131 2.14 7.04 -3.71
C ASP A 131 1.48 7.34 -5.05
N LEU A 132 0.37 6.67 -5.34
CA LEU A 132 -0.38 6.82 -6.59
C LEU A 132 -1.89 6.70 -6.36
N LEU A 133 -2.65 7.53 -7.08
CA LEU A 133 -4.10 7.38 -7.23
C LEU A 133 -4.42 7.02 -8.67
N ALA A 134 -5.18 5.95 -8.88
CA ALA A 134 -5.64 5.53 -10.20
C ALA A 134 -7.15 5.31 -10.24
N TYR A 135 -7.82 5.86 -11.25
CA TYR A 135 -9.25 5.77 -11.42
C TYR A 135 -9.61 5.00 -12.69
N ASN A 136 -10.37 3.92 -12.51
CA ASN A 136 -11.01 3.18 -13.59
C ASN A 136 -12.46 3.68 -13.73
N GLU A 137 -12.75 4.34 -14.85
CA GLU A 137 -14.06 4.94 -15.13
C GLU A 137 -15.14 3.89 -15.39
N GLU A 138 -14.79 2.79 -16.06
CA GLU A 138 -15.71 1.69 -16.38
C GLU A 138 -16.19 0.99 -15.10
N GLU A 139 -15.26 0.68 -14.20
CA GLU A 139 -15.55 0.05 -12.91
C GLU A 139 -16.02 1.02 -11.82
N LYS A 140 -15.91 2.34 -12.07
CA LYS A 140 -16.10 3.41 -11.08
C LYS A 140 -15.33 3.13 -9.79
N THR A 141 -14.05 2.80 -9.93
CA THR A 141 -13.19 2.41 -8.81
C THR A 141 -11.93 3.26 -8.78
N LEU A 142 -11.71 3.95 -7.66
CA LEU A 142 -10.47 4.65 -7.31
C LEU A 142 -9.59 3.70 -6.48
N ARG A 143 -8.35 3.52 -6.91
CA ARG A 143 -7.35 2.69 -6.24
C ARG A 143 -6.29 3.59 -5.59
N ILE A 144 -6.09 3.38 -4.30
CA ILE A 144 -4.97 3.90 -3.51
C ILE A 144 -3.85 2.86 -3.68
N LEU A 145 -2.86 3.21 -4.49
CA LEU A 145 -1.76 2.33 -4.85
C LEU A 145 -0.56 2.65 -3.95
N GLU A 146 -0.10 1.65 -3.21
CA GLU A 146 1.13 1.67 -2.41
C GLU A 146 2.25 1.05 -3.25
N LEU A 147 3.10 1.88 -3.84
CA LEU A 147 4.06 1.45 -4.86
C LEU A 147 5.36 1.00 -4.21
N LYS A 148 5.83 -0.20 -4.54
CA LYS A 148 7.18 -0.64 -4.18
C LYS A 148 8.10 -0.76 -5.38
N LYS A 149 9.39 -0.45 -5.20
CA LYS A 149 10.44 -0.63 -6.23
C LYS A 149 10.72 -2.11 -6.52
N PRO A 150 11.29 -2.45 -7.69
CA PRO A 150 11.46 -3.84 -8.14
C PRO A 150 12.21 -4.75 -7.16
N ASP A 151 13.24 -4.20 -6.52
CA ASP A 151 14.13 -4.87 -5.55
C ASP A 151 13.74 -4.54 -4.10
N SER A 152 12.51 -4.09 -3.85
CA SER A 152 12.04 -3.77 -2.49
C SER A 152 12.10 -4.99 -1.58
N GLU A 153 12.83 -4.85 -0.47
CA GLU A 153 12.93 -5.89 0.56
C GLU A 153 11.71 -5.91 1.51
N GLU A 154 10.70 -5.06 1.29
CA GLU A 154 9.53 -5.03 2.17
C GLU A 154 8.66 -6.29 2.05
N THR A 155 8.07 -6.74 3.16
CA THR A 155 7.13 -7.88 3.14
C THR A 155 5.80 -7.48 2.49
N MET A 156 5.09 -8.46 1.94
CA MET A 156 3.74 -8.20 1.41
C MET A 156 2.80 -7.75 2.53
N LEU A 157 2.93 -8.32 3.74
CA LEU A 157 2.17 -7.90 4.91
C LEU A 157 2.33 -6.39 5.19
N ARG A 158 3.55 -5.87 5.16
CA ARG A 158 3.79 -4.44 5.38
C ARG A 158 3.09 -3.57 4.33
N CYS A 159 3.22 -3.94 3.06
CA CYS A 159 2.57 -3.23 1.95
C CYS A 159 1.04 -3.21 2.09
N VAL A 160 0.45 -4.36 2.47
CA VAL A 160 -1.00 -4.50 2.75
C VAL A 160 -1.44 -3.56 3.86
N LEU A 161 -0.71 -3.54 4.97
CA LEU A 161 -1.06 -2.72 6.13
C LEU A 161 -0.88 -1.23 5.87
N GLU A 162 0.14 -0.83 5.11
CA GLU A 162 0.37 0.56 4.72
C GLU A 162 -0.76 1.09 3.84
N ALA A 163 -1.08 0.37 2.75
CA ALA A 163 -2.17 0.73 1.85
C ALA A 163 -3.52 0.82 2.59
N TYR A 164 -3.81 -0.17 3.46
CA TYR A 164 -5.04 -0.16 4.25
C TYR A 164 -5.10 0.99 5.25
N THR A 165 -3.96 1.35 5.86
CA THR A 165 -3.87 2.50 6.76
C THR A 165 -4.23 3.78 6.02
N TYR A 166 -3.73 4.00 4.80
CA TYR A 166 -4.09 5.17 3.98
C TYR A 166 -5.58 5.20 3.62
N LEU A 167 -6.19 4.06 3.32
CA LEU A 167 -7.64 3.97 3.09
C LEU A 167 -8.48 4.35 4.33
N LYS A 168 -7.98 4.08 5.54
CA LYS A 168 -8.66 4.43 6.80
C LYS A 168 -8.41 5.89 7.20
N VAL A 169 -7.23 6.44 6.88
CA VAL A 169 -6.87 7.82 7.19
C VAL A 169 -7.53 8.83 6.25
N VAL A 170 -7.70 8.52 4.97
CA VAL A 170 -8.19 9.51 3.99
C VAL A 170 -9.67 9.86 4.19
N ASP A 171 -10.01 11.16 4.09
CA ASP A 171 -11.41 11.59 3.94
C ASP A 171 -11.87 11.25 2.53
N LYS A 172 -12.65 10.17 2.42
CA LYS A 172 -13.11 9.60 1.15
C LYS A 172 -14.04 10.54 0.39
N ASP A 173 -14.97 11.21 1.07
CA ASP A 173 -15.93 12.10 0.42
C ASP A 173 -15.22 13.34 -0.12
N LYS A 174 -14.30 13.91 0.67
CA LYS A 174 -13.47 15.01 0.22
C LYS A 174 -12.53 14.60 -0.90
N LEU A 175 -11.89 13.43 -0.81
CA LEU A 175 -11.02 12.90 -1.86
C LEU A 175 -11.76 12.83 -3.21
N LEU A 176 -12.92 12.17 -3.23
CA LEU A 176 -13.73 12.07 -4.45
C LEU A 176 -14.13 13.46 -4.97
N LYS A 177 -14.54 14.38 -4.07
CA LYS A 177 -14.89 15.75 -4.44
C LYS A 177 -13.73 16.52 -5.06
N ASP A 178 -12.54 16.48 -4.44
CA ASP A 178 -11.36 17.21 -4.88
C ASP A 178 -10.86 16.73 -6.26
N PHE A 179 -11.09 15.45 -6.59
CA PHE A 179 -10.81 14.87 -7.90
C PHE A 179 -11.99 14.90 -8.89
N GLY A 180 -13.15 15.45 -8.49
CA GLY A 180 -14.34 15.53 -9.34
C GLY A 180 -14.96 14.15 -9.67
N LEU A 181 -14.73 13.14 -8.83
CA LEU A 181 -15.21 11.78 -9.03
C LEU A 181 -16.64 11.59 -8.50
N PRO A 182 -17.43 10.66 -9.10
CA PRO A 182 -18.78 10.35 -8.61
C PRO A 182 -18.79 9.88 -7.15
N LYS A 183 -19.79 10.29 -6.36
CA LYS A 183 -19.93 9.87 -4.95
C LYS A 183 -20.10 8.36 -4.75
N ASN A 184 -20.56 7.64 -5.76
CA ASN A 184 -20.71 6.19 -5.71
C ASN A 184 -19.45 5.44 -6.17
N THR A 185 -18.32 6.13 -6.36
CA THR A 185 -17.02 5.53 -6.65
C THR A 185 -16.59 4.64 -5.50
N LYS A 186 -16.20 3.40 -5.80
CA LYS A 186 -15.58 2.51 -4.83
C LYS A 186 -14.13 2.94 -4.62
N ILE A 187 -13.64 2.89 -3.38
CA ILE A 187 -12.24 3.16 -3.07
C ILE A 187 -11.60 1.90 -2.52
N LYS A 188 -10.51 1.44 -3.14
CA LYS A 188 -9.76 0.26 -2.73
C LYS A 188 -8.33 0.61 -2.37
N ALA A 189 -7.77 -0.09 -1.39
CA ALA A 189 -6.35 -0.06 -1.08
C ALA A 189 -5.65 -1.22 -1.78
N CYS A 190 -4.50 -0.93 -2.35
CA CYS A 190 -3.80 -1.81 -3.26
C CYS A 190 -2.29 -1.74 -3.02
N PRO A 191 -1.68 -2.77 -2.41
CA PRO A 191 -0.26 -3.04 -2.63
C PRO A 191 -0.01 -3.10 -4.13
N PHE A 192 0.89 -2.27 -4.61
CA PHE A 192 1.25 -2.15 -6.01
C PHE A 192 2.74 -2.46 -6.15
N VAL A 193 3.04 -3.73 -6.40
CA VAL A 193 4.38 -4.29 -6.30
C VAL A 193 4.84 -4.86 -7.63
N PHE A 194 6.13 -4.98 -7.87
CA PHE A 194 6.60 -5.54 -9.15
C PHE A 194 6.30 -7.03 -9.29
N TYR A 195 5.86 -7.42 -10.47
CA TYR A 195 5.76 -8.80 -10.88
C TYR A 195 7.16 -9.42 -10.88
N SER A 196 7.31 -10.52 -10.16
CA SER A 196 8.58 -11.23 -9.88
C SER A 196 9.41 -10.66 -8.73
N GLY A 197 9.00 -9.55 -8.12
CA GLY A 197 9.57 -9.05 -6.87
C GLY A 197 9.29 -9.98 -5.69
N GLU A 198 9.91 -9.67 -4.55
CA GLU A 198 9.82 -10.48 -3.33
C GLU A 198 8.37 -10.68 -2.87
N GLN A 199 7.57 -9.62 -2.92
CA GLN A 199 6.15 -9.66 -2.54
C GLN A 199 5.34 -10.55 -3.47
N HIS A 200 5.66 -10.59 -4.77
CA HIS A 200 5.03 -11.53 -5.71
C HIS A 200 5.36 -12.99 -5.36
N GLN A 201 6.60 -13.29 -4.94
CA GLN A 201 6.94 -14.64 -4.48
C GLN A 201 6.15 -15.02 -3.22
N GLU A 202 5.97 -14.09 -2.26
CA GLU A 202 5.12 -14.34 -1.08
C GLU A 202 3.68 -14.68 -1.49
N MET A 203 3.14 -14.01 -2.50
CA MET A 203 1.78 -14.25 -2.97
C MET A 203 1.61 -15.57 -3.73
N LYS A 204 2.66 -16.12 -4.36
CA LYS A 204 2.60 -17.48 -4.93
C LYS A 204 2.39 -18.55 -3.87
N GLU A 205 2.86 -18.30 -2.65
CA GLU A 205 2.74 -19.21 -1.51
C GLU A 205 1.47 -18.96 -0.67
N ILE A 206 0.62 -18.00 -1.06
CA ILE A 206 -0.52 -17.53 -0.25
C ILE A 206 -1.54 -18.61 0.11
N LYS A 207 -1.72 -19.61 -0.77
CA LYS A 207 -2.67 -20.71 -0.55
C LYS A 207 -2.07 -21.86 0.27
N ASP A 208 -0.75 -21.89 0.43
CA ASP A 208 -0.04 -23.00 1.04
C ASP A 208 0.51 -22.59 2.41
N SER A 209 1.64 -21.89 2.44
CA SER A 209 2.38 -21.57 3.67
C SER A 209 2.05 -20.19 4.23
N ARG A 210 1.23 -19.39 3.52
CA ARG A 210 0.87 -18.00 3.87
C ARG A 210 -0.63 -17.74 3.98
N LYS A 211 -1.36 -18.73 4.52
CA LYS A 211 -2.82 -18.74 4.58
C LYS A 211 -3.42 -17.59 5.40
N ASN A 212 -2.81 -17.24 6.54
CA ASN A 212 -3.32 -16.17 7.39
C ASN A 212 -3.15 -14.80 6.72
N LEU A 213 -2.02 -14.57 6.02
CA LEU A 213 -1.85 -13.36 5.21
C LEU A 213 -2.92 -13.28 4.12
N GLY A 214 -3.24 -14.39 3.45
CA GLY A 214 -4.31 -14.46 2.45
C GLY A 214 -5.68 -14.11 3.04
N GLU A 215 -6.03 -14.72 4.17
CA GLU A 215 -7.27 -14.43 4.90
C GLU A 215 -7.35 -12.97 5.36
N LEU A 216 -6.22 -12.38 5.80
CA LEU A 216 -6.16 -10.98 6.18
C LEU A 216 -6.40 -10.05 4.98
N ILE A 217 -5.76 -10.32 3.84
CA ILE A 217 -5.96 -9.57 2.59
C ILE A 217 -7.44 -9.58 2.18
N GLU A 218 -8.06 -10.76 2.20
CA GLU A 218 -9.49 -10.93 1.89
C GLU A 218 -10.37 -10.17 2.90
N LYS A 219 -10.09 -10.32 4.20
CA LYS A 219 -10.86 -9.67 5.28
C LYS A 219 -10.80 -8.16 5.22
N LEU A 220 -9.66 -7.60 4.83
CA LEU A 220 -9.46 -6.15 4.67
C LEU A 220 -10.00 -5.62 3.33
N GLY A 221 -10.41 -6.49 2.41
CA GLY A 221 -10.90 -6.12 1.08
C GLY A 221 -9.80 -5.51 0.20
N ILE A 222 -8.56 -5.97 0.38
CA ILE A 222 -7.38 -5.47 -0.34
C ILE A 222 -7.28 -6.12 -1.71
N GLU A 223 -6.96 -5.32 -2.72
CA GLU A 223 -6.71 -5.79 -4.08
C GLU A 223 -5.20 -5.69 -4.34
N VAL A 224 -4.51 -6.83 -4.37
CA VAL A 224 -3.08 -6.89 -4.72
C VAL A 224 -2.94 -6.71 -6.23
N ILE A 225 -2.06 -5.79 -6.65
CA ILE A 225 -1.85 -5.46 -8.05
C ILE A 225 -0.37 -5.53 -8.35
N TYR A 226 -0.04 -6.12 -9.49
CA TYR A 226 1.35 -6.26 -9.94
C TYR A 226 1.67 -5.30 -11.08
N LEU A 227 2.87 -4.75 -11.03
CA LEU A 227 3.47 -3.93 -12.06
C LEU A 227 4.54 -4.73 -12.80
N GLU A 228 4.44 -4.80 -14.12
CA GLU A 228 5.47 -5.34 -15.00
C GLU A 228 6.16 -4.18 -15.72
N GLU A 229 7.48 -4.27 -15.88
CA GLU A 229 8.26 -3.37 -16.73
C GLU A 229 8.97 -4.20 -17.79
N LYS A 230 8.74 -3.87 -19.06
CA LYS A 230 9.39 -4.51 -20.20
C LYS A 230 9.70 -3.46 -21.25
N ASP A 231 10.96 -3.41 -21.70
CA ASP A 231 11.41 -2.47 -22.74
C ASP A 231 11.02 -1.01 -22.41
N GLU A 232 11.15 -0.61 -21.14
CA GLU A 232 10.76 0.71 -20.58
C GLU A 232 9.25 1.01 -20.61
N GLU A 233 8.41 0.04 -20.96
CA GLU A 233 6.96 0.13 -20.86
C GLU A 233 6.43 -0.59 -19.62
N TYR A 234 5.45 0.03 -18.97
CA TYR A 234 4.76 -0.55 -17.82
C TYR A 234 3.43 -1.22 -18.19
N SER A 235 3.18 -2.42 -17.69
CA SER A 235 1.87 -3.07 -17.72
C SER A 235 1.41 -3.44 -16.31
N VAL A 236 0.10 -3.58 -16.14
CA VAL A 236 -0.50 -3.92 -14.84
C VAL A 236 -1.19 -5.27 -14.96
N VAL A 237 -1.01 -6.14 -13.98
CA VAL A 237 -1.61 -7.49 -13.90
C VAL A 237 -2.10 -7.80 -12.47
N ILE A 238 -2.92 -8.85 -12.31
CA ILE A 238 -3.47 -9.35 -11.02
C ILE A 238 -3.03 -10.79 -10.81
#